data_AF-A0A966SPA6-F1
#
_entry.id   AF-A0A966SPA6-F1
#
_cell.length_a   1.000
_cell.length_b   1.000
_cell.length_c   1.000
_cell.angle_alpha   90.00
_cell.angle_beta   90.00
_cell.angle_gamma   90.00
#
_symmetry.space_group_name_H-M   'P 1'
#
loop_
_entity.id
_entity.type
_entity.pdbx_description
1 polymer ?
#
loop_
_entity_poly.entity_id
_entity_poly.type
_entity_poly.pdbx_seq_one_letter_code
_entity_poly.pdbx_strand_id
1 'polypeptide(L)'
;DALLEQARKVAVPQRTENDFLDMQQLGFQLAAKLPKDAALPVRKSFSSLGVNVLRLGTLHEQMFFDKIQLVAEAGKPVELVFQNSDAMQHNWVLVAVGAADEIGLATEKMAPQPDAQGRLYVPASAKVLQATKLLNPNDTLRLRFDAPKEPGDYPYLCTYPGHWQRMKGLLKVVPDLDEYLAQGHAEPAAPVITEWKLADLEPELPKLAKARDFAKGKALFTNVGCIGCHKVGTDGPLWGPELTGVFAKYKNDSKTVLGEILEPSKTIEPRYRPYEFTVGNDDPFTGFLIKDEGETLTLQTGPGEAMIKKFPKKDVKSRAQSNSIMPPGLLNLLTKEQILDLLAFLQAGGDAKHAAFQP
;
A
#
# COMPACT_ATOMS: atom_id res chain seq x y z
N ASP A 1 40.53 -17.53 -5.51
CA ASP A 1 40.01 -18.86 -5.11
C ASP A 1 39.95 -19.05 -3.60
N ALA A 2 41.07 -19.03 -2.85
CA ALA A 2 41.05 -19.22 -1.39
C ALA A 2 40.06 -18.28 -0.64
N LEU A 3 40.04 -17.00 -0.99
CA LEU A 3 39.09 -16.03 -0.42
C LEU A 3 37.63 -16.39 -0.75
N LEU A 4 37.37 -16.91 -1.94
CA LEU A 4 36.04 -17.31 -2.38
C LEU A 4 35.56 -18.58 -1.68
N GLU A 5 36.45 -19.55 -1.47
CA GLU A 5 36.15 -20.73 -0.64
C GLU A 5 35.81 -20.33 0.80
N GLN A 6 36.52 -19.36 1.36
CA GLN A 6 36.21 -18.86 2.69
C GLN A 6 34.86 -18.13 2.71
N ALA A 7 34.58 -17.28 1.72
CA ALA A 7 33.30 -16.60 1.59
C ALA A 7 32.11 -17.58 1.49
N ARG A 8 32.28 -18.72 0.79
CA ARG A 8 31.24 -19.76 0.67
C ARG A 8 30.89 -20.41 2.03
N LYS A 9 31.81 -20.43 2.98
CA LYS A 9 31.61 -21.02 4.32
C LYS A 9 30.88 -20.08 5.28
N VAL A 10 30.84 -18.78 4.99
CA VAL A 10 30.13 -17.81 5.84
C VAL A 10 28.63 -18.06 5.73
N ALA A 11 27.98 -18.21 6.89
CA ALA A 11 26.53 -18.44 6.95
C ALA A 11 25.79 -17.21 6.41
N VAL A 12 24.70 -17.41 5.66
CA VAL A 12 23.90 -16.32 5.05
C VAL A 12 23.60 -15.18 6.03
N PRO A 13 23.23 -15.42 7.31
CA PRO A 13 22.98 -14.33 8.26
C PRO A 13 24.19 -13.43 8.55
N GLN A 14 25.41 -13.94 8.39
CA GLN A 14 26.65 -13.18 8.62
C GLN A 14 27.12 -12.43 7.37
N ARG A 15 26.47 -12.64 6.21
CA ARG A 15 26.89 -12.05 4.93
C ARG A 15 26.49 -10.58 4.75
N THR A 16 25.76 -10.01 5.70
CA THR A 16 25.45 -8.58 5.76
C THR A 16 26.26 -7.84 6.83
N GLU A 17 27.14 -8.54 7.53
CA GLU A 17 28.05 -7.98 8.55
C GLU A 17 29.35 -7.49 7.92
N ASN A 18 30.02 -6.55 8.60
CA ASN A 18 31.22 -5.87 8.09
C ASN A 18 32.30 -6.86 7.61
N ASP A 19 32.55 -7.93 8.38
CA ASP A 19 33.59 -8.92 8.06
C ASP A 19 33.37 -9.58 6.69
N PHE A 20 32.11 -9.91 6.34
CA PHE A 20 31.82 -10.48 5.03
C PHE A 20 31.86 -9.42 3.93
N LEU A 21 31.35 -8.22 4.20
CA LEU A 21 31.38 -7.11 3.23
C LEU A 21 32.83 -6.74 2.87
N ASP A 22 33.73 -6.69 3.85
CA ASP A 22 35.16 -6.46 3.65
C ASP A 22 35.81 -7.59 2.85
N MET A 23 35.45 -8.84 3.15
CA MET A 23 35.89 -10.02 2.39
C MET A 23 35.43 -9.96 0.92
N GLN A 24 34.18 -9.56 0.69
CA GLN A 24 33.60 -9.41 -0.65
C GLN A 24 34.28 -8.26 -1.41
N GLN A 25 34.50 -7.13 -0.75
CA GLN A 25 35.19 -5.96 -1.30
C GLN A 25 36.63 -6.29 -1.69
N LEU A 26 37.37 -7.00 -0.82
CA LEU A 26 38.71 -7.49 -1.13
C LEU A 26 38.67 -8.45 -2.33
N GLY A 27 37.66 -9.32 -2.41
CA GLY A 27 37.42 -10.20 -3.56
C GLY A 27 37.26 -9.44 -4.87
N PHE A 28 36.48 -8.36 -4.88
CA PHE A 28 36.31 -7.49 -6.05
C PHE A 28 37.59 -6.75 -6.43
N GLN A 29 38.34 -6.23 -5.44
CA GLN A 29 39.62 -5.56 -5.66
C GLN A 29 40.66 -6.49 -6.27
N LEU A 30 40.74 -7.75 -5.80
CA LEU A 30 41.63 -8.77 -6.36
C LEU A 30 41.18 -9.17 -7.76
N ALA A 31 39.89 -9.37 -7.98
CA ALA A 31 39.36 -9.69 -9.31
C ALA A 31 39.65 -8.57 -10.32
N ALA A 32 39.67 -7.30 -9.90
CA ALA A 32 40.04 -6.18 -10.75
C ALA A 32 41.51 -6.17 -11.20
N LYS A 33 42.39 -6.98 -10.60
CA LYS A 33 43.78 -7.18 -11.03
C LYS A 33 43.94 -8.27 -12.08
N LEU A 34 42.89 -9.06 -12.35
CA LEU A 34 42.91 -10.14 -13.33
C LEU A 34 42.57 -9.63 -14.74
N PRO A 35 43.00 -10.35 -15.80
CA PRO A 35 42.45 -10.18 -17.14
C PRO A 35 40.92 -10.27 -17.15
N LYS A 36 40.25 -9.55 -18.06
CA LYS A 36 38.79 -9.36 -18.07
C LYS A 36 38.01 -10.68 -18.08
N ASP A 37 38.45 -11.63 -18.88
CA ASP A 37 37.93 -12.99 -19.01
C ASP A 37 38.04 -13.80 -17.71
N ALA A 38 39.13 -13.64 -16.96
CA ALA A 38 39.33 -14.27 -15.65
C ALA A 38 38.64 -13.52 -14.49
N ALA A 39 38.48 -12.20 -14.61
CA ALA A 39 37.85 -11.36 -13.59
C ALA A 39 36.33 -11.59 -13.49
N LEU A 40 35.66 -11.79 -14.63
CA LEU A 40 34.21 -11.90 -14.71
C LEU A 40 33.63 -13.07 -13.88
N PRO A 41 34.13 -14.32 -13.98
CA PRO A 41 33.63 -15.44 -13.16
C PRO A 41 33.83 -15.22 -11.66
N VAL A 42 34.95 -14.60 -11.27
CA VAL A 42 35.28 -14.32 -9.87
C VAL A 42 34.34 -13.25 -9.30
N ARG A 43 34.12 -12.16 -10.03
CA ARG A 43 33.14 -11.12 -9.65
C ARG A 43 31.74 -11.70 -9.52
N LYS A 44 31.28 -12.47 -10.51
CA LYS A 44 29.96 -13.13 -10.46
C LYS A 44 29.84 -14.07 -9.26
N SER A 45 30.90 -14.78 -8.91
CA SER A 45 30.90 -15.66 -7.74
C SER A 45 30.76 -14.87 -6.43
N PHE A 46 31.51 -13.78 -6.23
CA PHE A 46 31.35 -12.93 -5.04
C PHE A 46 29.99 -12.22 -5.00
N SER A 47 29.50 -11.70 -6.14
CA SER A 47 28.15 -11.12 -6.23
C SER A 47 27.08 -12.14 -5.85
N SER A 48 27.18 -13.37 -6.35
CA SER A 48 26.22 -14.45 -6.08
C SER A 48 26.16 -14.91 -4.62
N LEU A 49 27.18 -14.60 -3.83
CA LEU A 49 27.23 -14.89 -2.39
C LEU A 49 26.65 -13.76 -1.55
N GLY A 50 26.55 -12.56 -2.11
CA GLY A 50 25.94 -11.40 -1.46
C GLY A 50 24.48 -11.64 -1.11
N VAL A 51 24.00 -10.89 -0.12
CA VAL A 51 22.60 -10.85 0.27
C VAL A 51 22.02 -9.55 -0.25
N ASN A 52 20.90 -9.62 -0.97
CA ASN A 52 20.20 -8.42 -1.40
C ASN A 52 19.60 -7.73 -0.17
N VAL A 53 20.10 -6.53 0.17
CA VAL A 53 19.56 -5.75 1.30
C VAL A 53 18.46 -4.82 0.79
N LEU A 54 17.21 -5.16 1.08
CA LEU A 54 16.05 -4.34 0.75
C LEU A 54 15.82 -3.33 1.88
N ARG A 55 15.90 -2.05 1.56
CA ARG A 55 15.59 -0.98 2.52
C ARG A 55 14.19 -0.47 2.26
N LEU A 56 13.38 -0.49 3.31
CA LEU A 56 12.00 -0.02 3.31
C LEU A 56 11.78 0.84 4.55
N GLY A 57 11.12 1.96 4.37
CA GLY A 57 10.70 2.87 5.41
C GLY A 57 9.19 3.11 5.37
N THR A 58 8.70 3.85 6.34
CA THR A 58 7.36 4.44 6.32
C THR A 58 7.47 5.95 6.15
N LEU A 59 6.45 6.55 5.55
CA LEU A 59 6.36 7.99 5.36
C LEU A 59 5.57 8.59 6.51
N HIS A 60 6.18 9.55 7.19
CA HIS A 60 5.66 10.13 8.43
C HIS A 60 4.24 10.67 8.25
N GLU A 61 3.28 10.16 9.03
CA GLU A 61 1.86 10.53 9.04
C GLU A 61 1.11 10.33 7.71
N GLN A 62 1.67 9.55 6.79
CA GLN A 62 1.10 9.37 5.45
C GLN A 62 0.54 7.97 5.20
N MET A 63 0.81 7.01 6.11
CA MET A 63 0.34 5.62 5.99
C MET A 63 0.72 5.01 4.63
N PHE A 64 1.96 5.27 4.21
CA PHE A 64 2.57 4.73 3.01
C PHE A 64 3.96 4.17 3.33
N PHE A 65 4.36 3.15 2.60
CA PHE A 65 5.77 2.78 2.52
C PHE A 65 6.52 3.79 1.66
N ASP A 66 7.78 4.07 2.00
CA ASP A 66 8.66 4.98 1.23
C ASP A 66 9.09 4.40 -0.12
N LYS A 67 8.76 3.13 -0.39
CA LYS A 67 8.91 2.46 -1.67
C LYS A 67 7.66 1.65 -1.97
N ILE A 68 7.23 1.72 -3.23
CA ILE A 68 6.12 0.94 -3.77
C ILE A 68 6.58 -0.33 -4.48
N GLN A 69 7.89 -0.47 -4.72
CA GLN A 69 8.47 -1.67 -5.29
C GLN A 69 9.86 -1.92 -4.70
N LEU A 70 10.12 -3.18 -4.42
CA LEU A 70 11.42 -3.75 -4.09
C LEU A 70 11.76 -4.76 -5.18
N VAL A 71 13.04 -5.05 -5.42
CA VAL A 71 13.45 -6.02 -6.44
C VAL A 71 14.39 -7.05 -5.82
N ALA A 72 14.16 -8.33 -6.10
CA ALA A 72 15.02 -9.42 -5.65
C ALA A 72 15.18 -10.48 -6.74
N GLU A 73 16.30 -11.21 -6.71
CA GLU A 73 16.50 -12.37 -7.57
C GLU A 73 15.79 -13.61 -6.99
N ALA A 74 15.19 -14.40 -7.88
CA ALA A 74 14.44 -15.60 -7.53
C ALA A 74 15.26 -16.59 -6.68
N GLY A 75 14.71 -16.99 -5.54
CA GLY A 75 15.31 -17.98 -4.63
C GLY A 75 16.60 -17.54 -3.94
N LYS A 76 17.04 -16.29 -4.09
CA LYS A 76 18.25 -15.77 -3.41
C LYS A 76 17.94 -15.29 -2.00
N PRO A 77 18.93 -15.33 -1.09
CA PRO A 77 18.76 -14.78 0.24
C PRO A 77 18.63 -13.25 0.19
N VAL A 78 17.69 -12.75 0.98
CA VAL A 78 17.31 -11.34 1.09
C VAL A 78 17.34 -10.93 2.56
N GLU A 79 17.76 -9.70 2.83
CA GLU A 79 17.59 -9.04 4.12
C GLU A 79 16.74 -7.78 3.93
N LEU A 80 15.53 -7.78 4.49
CA LEU A 80 14.71 -6.58 4.60
C LEU A 80 15.13 -5.80 5.86
N VAL A 81 15.53 -4.56 5.67
CA VAL A 81 15.68 -3.56 6.73
C VAL A 81 14.44 -2.68 6.68
N PHE A 82 13.53 -2.86 7.63
CA PHE A 82 12.30 -2.10 7.74
C PHE A 82 12.39 -1.09 8.88
N GLN A 83 12.26 0.19 8.57
CA GLN A 83 12.25 1.30 9.53
C GLN A 83 10.85 1.92 9.60
N ASN A 84 10.31 2.08 10.81
CA ASN A 84 9.08 2.82 11.00
C ASN A 84 9.37 4.26 11.41
N SER A 85 9.30 5.19 10.46
CA SER A 85 9.45 6.64 10.70
C SER A 85 8.09 7.35 10.91
N ASP A 86 7.00 6.60 10.95
CA ASP A 86 5.63 7.10 11.15
C ASP A 86 5.30 7.21 12.65
N ALA A 87 4.32 8.04 12.98
CA ALA A 87 3.79 8.21 14.33
C ALA A 87 2.90 7.04 14.77
N MET A 88 2.49 6.18 13.84
CA MET A 88 1.66 4.99 14.08
C MET A 88 2.47 3.69 13.92
N GLN A 89 1.92 2.58 14.41
CA GLN A 89 2.55 1.27 14.30
C GLN A 89 2.33 0.64 12.93
N HIS A 90 3.35 -0.04 12.41
CA HIS A 90 3.30 -0.69 11.10
C HIS A 90 4.04 -2.01 11.09
N ASN A 91 3.58 -2.93 10.25
CA ASN A 91 4.29 -4.15 9.92
C ASN A 91 4.44 -4.27 8.40
N TRP A 92 5.19 -5.28 7.97
CA TRP A 92 5.35 -5.62 6.57
C TRP A 92 5.07 -7.11 6.40
N VAL A 93 4.16 -7.44 5.49
CA VAL A 93 3.73 -8.81 5.21
C VAL A 93 3.78 -9.04 3.71
N LEU A 94 4.66 -9.95 3.27
CA LEU A 94 4.76 -10.42 1.89
C LEU A 94 3.78 -11.56 1.67
N VAL A 95 3.00 -11.48 0.59
CA VAL A 95 1.97 -12.46 0.26
C VAL A 95 2.14 -13.04 -1.13
N ALA A 96 1.51 -14.18 -1.37
CA ALA A 96 1.47 -14.81 -2.69
C ALA A 96 0.79 -13.89 -3.72
N VAL A 97 1.14 -14.07 -5.00
CA VAL A 97 0.54 -13.34 -6.12
C VAL A 97 -0.99 -13.50 -6.09
N GLY A 98 -1.72 -12.38 -6.17
CA GLY A 98 -3.18 -12.35 -6.13
C GLY A 98 -3.81 -12.50 -4.73
N ALA A 99 -3.01 -12.56 -3.66
CA ALA A 99 -3.52 -12.76 -2.30
C ALA A 99 -3.73 -11.48 -1.48
N ALA A 100 -3.36 -10.30 -2.01
CA ALA A 100 -3.34 -9.05 -1.25
C ALA A 100 -4.70 -8.71 -0.59
N ASP A 101 -5.78 -8.72 -1.37
CA ASP A 101 -7.11 -8.36 -0.88
C ASP A 101 -7.66 -9.40 0.11
N GLU A 102 -7.41 -10.70 -0.13
CA GLU A 102 -7.79 -11.77 0.78
C GLU A 102 -7.12 -11.62 2.15
N ILE A 103 -5.80 -11.38 2.15
CA ILE A 103 -5.03 -11.22 3.39
C ILE A 103 -5.39 -9.92 4.09
N GLY A 104 -5.53 -8.82 3.35
CA GLY A 104 -5.90 -7.51 3.90
C GLY A 104 -7.29 -7.50 4.53
N LEU A 105 -8.30 -8.07 3.85
CA LEU A 105 -9.65 -8.18 4.41
C LEU A 105 -9.69 -9.06 5.67
N ALA A 106 -8.85 -10.10 5.74
CA ALA A 106 -8.76 -10.95 6.91
C ALA A 106 -8.22 -10.19 8.14
N THR A 107 -7.44 -9.13 7.95
CA THR A 107 -6.78 -8.40 9.05
C THR A 107 -7.63 -7.29 9.66
N GLU A 108 -8.67 -6.83 8.96
CA GLU A 108 -9.56 -5.74 9.41
C GLU A 108 -10.22 -5.97 10.77
N LYS A 109 -10.45 -7.24 11.12
CA LYS A 109 -11.17 -7.64 12.35
C LYS A 109 -10.27 -8.44 13.29
N MET A 110 -8.97 -8.46 13.05
CA MET A 110 -8.05 -9.19 13.91
C MET A 110 -7.88 -8.46 15.23
N ALA A 111 -8.12 -9.18 16.33
CA ALA A 111 -7.65 -8.76 17.64
C ALA A 111 -6.10 -8.78 17.68
N PRO A 112 -5.46 -8.04 18.59
CA PRO A 112 -4.01 -8.03 18.80
C PRO A 112 -3.52 -9.36 19.42
N GLN A 113 -3.66 -10.46 18.69
CA GLN A 113 -3.19 -11.78 19.09
C GLN A 113 -1.87 -12.11 18.38
N PRO A 114 -0.82 -12.45 19.12
CA PRO A 114 0.44 -12.85 18.52
C PRO A 114 0.35 -14.26 17.92
N ASP A 115 0.97 -14.45 16.76
CA ASP A 115 1.24 -15.79 16.24
C ASP A 115 2.38 -16.49 17.01
N ALA A 116 2.73 -17.71 16.57
CA ALA A 116 3.80 -18.50 17.19
C ALA A 116 5.19 -17.83 17.14
N GLN A 117 5.38 -16.80 16.31
CA GLN A 117 6.61 -16.01 16.20
C GLN A 117 6.51 -14.67 16.94
N GLY A 118 5.40 -14.42 17.66
CA GLY A 118 5.16 -13.18 18.39
C GLY A 118 4.80 -12.00 17.48
N ARG A 119 4.30 -12.27 16.26
CA ARG A 119 3.90 -11.23 15.30
C ARG A 119 2.40 -10.94 15.48
N LEU A 120 2.07 -9.65 15.59
CA LEU A 120 0.69 -9.19 15.70
C LEU A 120 0.11 -8.92 14.31
N TYR A 121 -1.21 -9.13 14.20
CA TYR A 121 -1.99 -8.84 12.99
C TYR A 121 -1.51 -9.58 11.73
N VAL A 122 -0.92 -10.77 11.88
CA VAL A 122 -0.55 -11.64 10.75
C VAL A 122 -1.54 -12.81 10.70
N PRO A 123 -2.37 -12.92 9.64
CA PRO A 123 -3.38 -13.96 9.58
C PRO A 123 -2.74 -15.33 9.34
N ALA A 124 -3.31 -16.37 9.93
CA ALA A 124 -2.87 -17.75 9.70
C ALA A 124 -3.29 -18.21 8.29
N SER A 125 -2.44 -17.93 7.30
CA SER A 125 -2.66 -18.32 5.90
C SER A 125 -1.37 -18.80 5.25
N ALA A 126 -1.46 -19.88 4.47
CA ALA A 126 -0.35 -20.38 3.66
C ALA A 126 0.09 -19.38 2.56
N LYS A 127 -0.74 -18.37 2.27
CA LYS A 127 -0.41 -17.30 1.31
C LYS A 127 0.41 -16.18 1.93
N VAL A 128 0.60 -16.15 3.25
CA VAL A 128 1.57 -15.28 3.92
C VAL A 128 2.96 -15.92 3.77
N LEU A 129 3.81 -15.31 2.93
CA LEU A 129 5.13 -15.84 2.62
C LEU A 129 6.14 -15.43 3.69
N GLN A 130 6.12 -14.17 4.10
CA GLN A 130 7.01 -13.60 5.11
C GLN A 130 6.31 -12.46 5.84
N ALA A 131 6.66 -12.22 7.11
CA ALA A 131 6.12 -11.11 7.87
C ALA A 131 7.07 -10.64 8.97
N THR A 132 7.10 -9.33 9.19
CA THR A 132 7.78 -8.70 10.33
C THR A 132 6.90 -8.77 11.58
N LYS A 133 7.48 -8.44 12.74
CA LYS A 133 6.69 -8.00 13.89
C LYS A 133 6.06 -6.63 13.61
N LEU A 134 5.14 -6.21 14.45
CA LEU A 134 4.63 -4.85 14.48
C LEU A 134 5.70 -3.93 15.08
N LEU A 135 6.12 -2.91 14.33
CA LEU A 135 7.14 -1.94 14.74
C LEU A 135 6.47 -0.72 15.37
N ASN A 136 6.99 -0.26 16.51
CA ASN A 136 6.60 1.04 17.07
C ASN A 136 7.23 2.19 16.27
N PRO A 137 6.75 3.43 16.46
CA PRO A 137 7.43 4.60 15.94
C PRO A 137 8.93 4.61 16.29
N ASN A 138 9.76 4.90 15.30
CA ASN A 138 11.23 4.93 15.33
C ASN A 138 11.92 3.56 15.44
N ASP A 139 11.18 2.45 15.54
CA ASP A 139 11.78 1.12 15.54
C ASP A 139 12.36 0.79 14.15
N THR A 140 13.45 0.01 14.15
CA THR A 140 14.00 -0.61 12.95
C THR A 140 14.16 -2.11 13.19
N LEU A 141 13.76 -2.92 12.21
CA LEU A 141 13.88 -4.37 12.25
C LEU A 141 14.59 -4.90 11.00
N ARG A 142 15.34 -5.98 11.17
CA ARG A 142 15.91 -6.77 10.08
C ARG A 142 15.22 -8.12 9.98
N LEU A 143 14.69 -8.45 8.81
CA LEU A 143 14.08 -9.74 8.50
C LEU A 143 14.87 -10.40 7.38
N ARG A 144 15.36 -11.61 7.62
CA ARG A 144 16.09 -12.41 6.63
C ARG A 144 15.20 -13.53 6.12
N PHE A 145 15.15 -13.69 4.80
CA PHE A 145 14.36 -14.72 4.14
C PHE A 145 14.91 -15.01 2.73
N ASP A 146 14.54 -16.15 2.16
CA ASP A 146 14.79 -16.42 0.75
C ASP A 146 13.66 -15.83 -0.10
N ALA A 147 14.02 -15.08 -1.15
CA ALA A 147 13.05 -14.59 -2.11
C ALA A 147 12.24 -15.75 -2.72
N PRO A 148 10.97 -15.52 -3.13
CA PRO A 148 10.21 -16.52 -3.86
C PRO A 148 11.02 -17.10 -5.04
N LYS A 149 10.86 -18.40 -5.30
CA LYS A 149 11.61 -19.09 -6.36
C LYS A 149 11.05 -18.82 -7.75
N GLU A 150 9.77 -18.51 -7.85
CA GLU A 150 9.11 -18.19 -9.11
C GLU A 150 9.17 -16.68 -9.35
N PRO A 151 9.70 -16.21 -10.49
CA PRO A 151 9.64 -14.81 -10.89
C PRO A 151 8.19 -14.30 -10.92
N GLY A 152 7.98 -13.06 -10.49
CA GLY A 152 6.64 -12.48 -10.42
C GLY A 152 6.55 -11.24 -9.53
N ASP A 153 5.35 -10.67 -9.45
CA ASP A 153 5.06 -9.46 -8.69
C ASP A 153 4.32 -9.86 -7.41
N TYR A 154 5.08 -9.99 -6.31
CA TYR A 154 4.55 -10.44 -5.03
C TYR A 154 4.11 -9.24 -4.19
N PRO A 155 2.83 -9.11 -3.84
CA PRO A 155 2.39 -7.99 -3.03
C PRO A 155 2.98 -8.06 -1.63
N TYR A 156 3.37 -6.92 -1.09
CA TYR A 156 3.55 -6.73 0.34
C TYR A 156 2.58 -5.66 0.85
N LEU A 157 2.13 -5.80 2.08
CA LEU A 157 1.18 -4.89 2.72
C LEU A 157 1.46 -4.74 4.21
N CYS A 158 1.03 -3.61 4.78
CA CYS A 158 0.86 -3.45 6.22
C CYS A 158 -0.48 -4.07 6.61
N THR A 159 -0.46 -5.10 7.45
CA THR A 159 -1.66 -5.78 7.96
C THR A 159 -2.15 -5.25 9.30
N TYR A 160 -1.58 -4.14 9.79
CA TYR A 160 -2.21 -3.41 10.89
C TYR A 160 -3.65 -3.02 10.45
N PRO A 161 -4.69 -3.27 11.28
CA PRO A 161 -6.08 -3.08 10.86
C PRO A 161 -6.33 -1.71 10.21
N GLY A 162 -7.02 -1.70 9.07
CA GLY A 162 -7.27 -0.49 8.27
C GLY A 162 -6.12 0.02 7.37
N HIS A 163 -4.90 -0.49 7.47
CA HIS A 163 -3.75 0.09 6.73
C HIS A 163 -3.55 -0.51 5.32
N TRP A 164 -3.89 -1.79 5.13
CA TRP A 164 -3.49 -2.57 3.94
C TRP A 164 -3.98 -2.01 2.60
N GLN A 165 -5.12 -1.32 2.57
CA GLN A 165 -5.69 -0.76 1.34
C GLN A 165 -4.77 0.28 0.71
N ARG A 166 -4.11 1.06 1.56
CA ARG A 166 -3.22 2.17 1.20
C ARG A 166 -1.75 1.76 1.26
N MET A 167 -1.39 1.05 2.31
CA MET A 167 0.00 0.77 2.67
C MET A 167 0.42 -0.58 2.10
N LYS A 168 0.69 -0.59 0.80
CA LYS A 168 1.06 -1.77 0.02
C LYS A 168 2.09 -1.44 -1.06
N GLY A 169 2.80 -2.46 -1.54
CA GLY A 169 3.73 -2.38 -2.66
C GLY A 169 4.04 -3.76 -3.23
N LEU A 170 5.05 -3.86 -4.09
CA LEU A 170 5.40 -5.10 -4.79
C LEU A 170 6.86 -5.49 -4.57
N LEU A 171 7.11 -6.73 -4.17
CA LEU A 171 8.41 -7.36 -4.35
C LEU A 171 8.45 -7.98 -5.76
N LYS A 172 9.16 -7.31 -6.66
CA LYS A 172 9.45 -7.78 -8.01
C LYS A 172 10.54 -8.85 -7.94
N VAL A 173 10.16 -10.10 -8.17
CA VAL A 173 11.09 -11.23 -8.22
C VAL A 173 11.49 -11.47 -9.67
N VAL A 174 12.78 -11.40 -9.95
CA VAL A 174 13.35 -11.52 -11.31
C VAL A 174 14.25 -12.75 -11.42
N PRO A 175 14.43 -13.33 -12.62
CA PRO A 175 15.32 -14.48 -12.81
C PRO A 175 16.80 -14.16 -12.54
N ASP A 176 17.26 -12.98 -12.96
CA ASP A 176 18.62 -12.49 -12.80
C ASP A 176 18.56 -10.99 -12.46
N LEU A 177 19.02 -10.61 -11.27
CA LEU A 177 18.94 -9.23 -10.80
C LEU A 177 19.94 -8.32 -11.51
N ASP A 178 21.14 -8.82 -11.80
CA ASP A 178 22.18 -8.04 -12.48
C ASP A 178 21.73 -7.67 -13.90
N GLU A 179 21.13 -8.62 -14.62
CA GLU A 179 20.57 -8.37 -15.96
C GLU A 179 19.41 -7.37 -15.91
N TYR A 180 18.49 -7.54 -14.95
CA TYR A 180 17.35 -6.63 -14.78
C TYR A 180 17.82 -5.18 -14.54
N LEU A 181 18.77 -4.98 -13.63
CA LEU A 181 19.32 -3.65 -13.34
C LEU A 181 20.12 -3.09 -14.53
N ALA A 182 20.86 -3.93 -15.28
CA ALA A 182 21.63 -3.52 -16.45
C ALA A 182 20.77 -3.02 -17.62
N GLN A 183 19.51 -3.47 -17.71
CA GLN A 183 18.52 -2.99 -18.68
C GLN A 183 17.95 -1.61 -18.32
N GLY A 184 18.46 -0.96 -17.27
CA GLY A 184 18.01 0.36 -16.82
C GLY A 184 16.76 0.32 -15.95
N HIS A 185 16.28 -0.86 -15.57
CA HIS A 185 15.23 -1.03 -14.57
C HIS A 185 15.82 -0.83 -13.17
N ALA A 186 16.12 0.41 -12.81
CA ALA A 186 16.50 0.74 -11.44
C ALA A 186 15.38 0.34 -10.46
N GLU A 187 15.72 0.10 -9.18
CA GLU A 187 14.70 0.19 -8.12
C GLU A 187 13.94 1.50 -8.36
N PRO A 188 12.61 1.47 -8.53
CA PRO A 188 11.90 2.69 -8.85
C PRO A 188 12.17 3.69 -7.74
N ALA A 189 12.39 4.94 -8.15
CA ALA A 189 12.55 6.03 -7.21
C ALA A 189 11.43 5.95 -6.17
N ALA A 190 11.75 6.33 -4.92
CA ALA A 190 10.73 6.54 -3.90
C ALA A 190 9.55 7.27 -4.54
N PRO A 191 8.31 6.84 -4.29
CA PRO A 191 7.17 7.40 -4.99
C PRO A 191 7.20 8.91 -4.79
N VAL A 192 6.98 9.66 -5.86
CA VAL A 192 6.88 11.12 -5.76
C VAL A 192 5.58 11.41 -5.05
N ILE A 193 5.68 11.69 -3.76
CA ILE A 193 4.55 12.12 -2.96
C ILE A 193 4.41 13.62 -3.13
N THR A 194 3.28 14.02 -3.67
CA THR A 194 2.92 15.43 -3.74
C THR A 194 1.69 15.66 -2.89
N GLU A 195 1.81 16.50 -1.86
CA GLU A 195 0.65 17.02 -1.14
C GLU A 195 -0.07 18.03 -2.03
N TRP A 196 -0.90 17.51 -2.93
CA TRP A 196 -1.61 18.32 -3.91
C TRP A 196 -2.54 19.31 -3.23
N LYS A 197 -2.42 20.58 -3.62
CA LYS A 197 -3.40 21.61 -3.30
C LYS A 197 -4.28 21.86 -4.51
N LEU A 198 -5.48 22.40 -4.26
CA LEU A 198 -6.39 22.76 -5.34
C LEU A 198 -5.73 23.67 -6.38
N ALA A 199 -4.91 24.61 -5.93
CA ALA A 199 -4.17 25.54 -6.78
C ALA A 199 -3.16 24.87 -7.75
N ASP A 200 -2.65 23.68 -7.41
CA ASP A 200 -1.67 22.97 -8.24
C ASP A 200 -2.32 22.25 -9.44
N LEU A 201 -3.60 21.91 -9.28
CA LEU A 201 -4.37 21.04 -10.18
C LEU A 201 -5.48 21.80 -10.92
N GLU A 202 -6.02 22.88 -10.35
CA GLU A 202 -7.05 23.72 -10.97
C GLU A 202 -6.68 24.18 -12.40
N PRO A 203 -5.43 24.63 -12.69
CA PRO A 203 -5.03 24.99 -14.05
C PRO A 203 -5.09 23.84 -15.06
N GLU A 204 -5.07 22.59 -14.58
CA GLU A 204 -5.07 21.38 -15.43
C GLU A 204 -6.48 20.90 -15.76
N LEU A 205 -7.50 21.28 -14.97
CA LEU A 205 -8.88 20.80 -15.13
C LEU A 205 -9.49 21.01 -16.53
N PRO A 206 -9.18 22.07 -17.30
CA PRO A 206 -9.65 22.19 -18.68
C PRO A 206 -9.25 21.01 -19.58
N LYS A 207 -8.19 20.26 -19.23
CA LYS A 207 -7.72 19.08 -19.97
C LYS A 207 -8.60 17.84 -19.80
N LEU A 208 -9.60 17.86 -18.92
CA LEU A 208 -10.56 16.76 -18.75
C LEU A 208 -11.45 16.53 -19.98
N ALA A 209 -11.57 17.53 -20.86
CA ALA A 209 -12.57 17.52 -21.93
C ALA A 209 -12.38 16.40 -22.97
N LYS A 210 -11.16 15.89 -23.18
CA LYS A 210 -10.86 14.87 -24.19
C LYS A 210 -9.51 14.16 -23.97
N ALA A 211 -9.28 13.10 -24.73
CA ALA A 211 -8.05 12.31 -24.78
C ALA A 211 -7.59 11.80 -23.40
N ARG A 212 -8.55 11.46 -22.53
CA ARG A 212 -8.30 10.79 -21.25
C ARG A 212 -8.34 9.28 -21.42
N ASP A 213 -7.74 8.56 -20.49
CA ASP A 213 -7.63 7.09 -20.55
C ASP A 213 -8.61 6.41 -19.58
N PHE A 214 -9.67 5.81 -20.12
CA PHE A 214 -10.70 5.12 -19.34
C PHE A 214 -10.13 3.98 -18.49
N ALA A 215 -9.27 3.14 -19.08
CA ALA A 215 -8.74 1.96 -18.41
C ALA A 215 -7.83 2.36 -17.24
N LYS A 216 -7.00 3.40 -17.43
CA LYS A 216 -6.19 3.98 -16.35
C LYS A 216 -7.06 4.61 -15.26
N GLY A 217 -8.06 5.43 -15.63
CA GLY A 217 -8.96 6.05 -14.65
C GLY A 217 -9.68 5.02 -13.78
N LYS A 218 -10.20 3.95 -14.38
CA LYS A 218 -10.81 2.82 -13.67
C LYS A 218 -9.82 2.08 -12.78
N ALA A 219 -8.61 1.81 -13.27
CA ALA A 219 -7.56 1.16 -12.50
C ALA A 219 -7.15 2.02 -11.29
N LEU A 220 -7.05 3.35 -11.45
CA LEU A 220 -6.75 4.28 -10.37
C LEU A 220 -7.87 4.31 -9.32
N PHE A 221 -9.14 4.37 -9.73
CA PHE A 221 -10.28 4.28 -8.81
C PHE A 221 -10.22 3.03 -7.92
N THR A 222 -9.74 1.93 -8.48
CA THR A 222 -9.53 0.67 -7.76
C THR A 222 -8.29 0.75 -6.85
N ASN A 223 -7.14 1.11 -7.42
CA ASN A 223 -5.83 0.98 -6.78
C ASN A 223 -5.61 2.00 -5.66
N VAL A 224 -6.17 3.20 -5.81
CA VAL A 224 -6.15 4.27 -4.79
C VAL A 224 -7.06 3.94 -3.60
N GLY A 225 -7.98 2.99 -3.75
CA GLY A 225 -8.88 2.53 -2.69
C GLY A 225 -10.27 3.18 -2.71
N CYS A 226 -10.59 4.04 -3.68
CA CYS A 226 -11.92 4.66 -3.80
C CYS A 226 -13.02 3.61 -3.91
N ILE A 227 -12.77 2.52 -4.64
CA ILE A 227 -13.70 1.39 -4.81
C ILE A 227 -14.04 0.67 -3.51
N GLY A 228 -13.24 0.84 -2.44
CA GLY A 228 -13.52 0.21 -1.14
C GLY A 228 -14.79 0.76 -0.48
N CYS A 229 -15.15 2.01 -0.78
CA CYS A 229 -16.26 2.72 -0.15
C CYS A 229 -17.32 3.20 -1.14
N HIS A 230 -16.90 3.58 -2.36
CA HIS A 230 -17.73 4.25 -3.33
C HIS A 230 -18.14 3.34 -4.49
N LYS A 231 -19.34 3.60 -5.00
CA LYS A 231 -19.87 2.96 -6.20
C LYS A 231 -19.79 3.90 -7.40
N VAL A 232 -19.35 3.37 -8.55
CA VAL A 232 -19.41 4.01 -9.87
C VAL A 232 -19.94 3.00 -10.88
N GLY A 233 -21.03 3.33 -11.56
CA GLY A 233 -21.79 2.41 -12.39
C GLY A 233 -22.24 1.19 -11.59
N THR A 234 -21.68 0.03 -11.92
CA THR A 234 -21.91 -1.24 -11.23
C THR A 234 -20.80 -1.62 -10.24
N ASP A 235 -19.69 -0.89 -10.23
CA ASP A 235 -18.48 -1.25 -9.51
C ASP A 235 -18.44 -0.58 -8.13
N GLY A 236 -18.15 -1.35 -7.08
CA GLY A 236 -17.97 -0.85 -5.70
C GLY A 236 -19.24 -0.93 -4.82
N PRO A 237 -19.08 -0.85 -3.49
CA PRO A 237 -20.17 -0.93 -2.52
C PRO A 237 -20.82 0.43 -2.26
N LEU A 238 -21.96 0.41 -1.57
CA LEU A 238 -22.62 1.61 -1.03
C LEU A 238 -22.29 1.77 0.45
N TRP A 239 -21.10 2.26 0.75
CA TRP A 239 -20.72 2.66 2.11
C TRP A 239 -20.51 4.17 2.23
N GLY A 240 -19.79 4.76 1.27
CA GLY A 240 -19.76 6.19 1.02
C GLY A 240 -20.83 6.63 -0.01
N PRO A 241 -20.86 7.93 -0.35
CA PRO A 241 -21.67 8.45 -1.44
C PRO A 241 -21.50 7.67 -2.75
N GLU A 242 -22.60 7.45 -3.44
CA GLU A 242 -22.62 6.95 -4.81
C GLU A 242 -22.03 8.02 -5.76
N LEU A 243 -21.12 7.63 -6.65
CA LEU A 243 -20.33 8.56 -7.46
C LEU A 243 -20.65 8.55 -8.96
N THR A 244 -21.52 7.65 -9.47
CA THR A 244 -21.90 7.61 -10.90
C THR A 244 -22.39 8.97 -11.40
N GLY A 245 -23.18 9.68 -10.59
CA GLY A 245 -23.71 10.99 -10.91
C GLY A 245 -22.97 12.17 -10.29
N VAL A 246 -21.75 11.98 -9.75
CA VAL A 246 -21.13 13.02 -8.90
C VAL A 246 -20.86 14.32 -9.65
N PHE A 247 -20.41 14.26 -10.91
CA PHE A 247 -20.22 15.47 -11.71
C PHE A 247 -21.54 16.17 -12.00
N ALA A 248 -22.61 15.43 -12.34
CA ALA A 248 -23.93 16.00 -12.55
C ALA A 248 -24.48 16.69 -11.28
N LYS A 249 -24.29 16.09 -10.10
CA LYS A 249 -24.64 16.68 -8.79
C LYS A 249 -23.98 18.06 -8.60
N TYR A 250 -22.71 18.19 -8.98
CA TYR A 250 -21.96 19.43 -8.90
C TYR A 250 -22.00 20.25 -10.21
N LYS A 251 -23.00 20.04 -11.08
CA LYS A 251 -23.20 20.82 -12.33
C LYS A 251 -21.97 20.81 -13.26
N ASN A 252 -21.24 19.69 -13.29
CA ASN A 252 -19.97 19.48 -13.99
C ASN A 252 -18.82 20.38 -13.52
N ASP A 253 -18.92 20.97 -12.33
CA ASP A 253 -17.82 21.70 -11.71
C ASP A 253 -16.73 20.75 -11.21
N SER A 254 -15.72 20.54 -12.06
CA SER A 254 -14.58 19.67 -11.78
C SER A 254 -13.76 20.16 -10.59
N LYS A 255 -13.74 21.48 -10.34
CA LYS A 255 -13.00 22.08 -9.22
C LYS A 255 -13.64 21.69 -7.88
N THR A 256 -14.97 21.71 -7.81
CA THR A 256 -15.68 21.27 -6.61
C THR A 256 -15.48 19.79 -6.36
N VAL A 257 -15.62 18.93 -7.38
CA VAL A 257 -15.38 17.47 -7.23
C VAL A 257 -13.94 17.19 -6.76
N LEU A 258 -12.95 17.85 -7.34
CA LEU A 258 -11.56 17.72 -6.91
C LEU A 258 -11.36 18.20 -5.45
N GLY A 259 -12.03 19.29 -5.06
CA GLY A 259 -12.00 19.80 -3.69
C GLY A 259 -12.51 18.80 -2.65
N GLU A 260 -13.60 18.08 -2.96
CA GLU A 260 -14.14 17.02 -2.08
C GLU A 260 -13.14 15.85 -1.90
N ILE A 261 -12.34 15.56 -2.93
CA ILE A 261 -11.31 14.50 -2.85
C ILE A 261 -10.08 14.97 -2.05
N LEU A 262 -9.65 16.21 -2.25
CA LEU A 262 -8.49 16.77 -1.57
C LEU A 262 -8.77 17.07 -0.09
N GLU A 263 -9.99 17.48 0.24
CA GLU A 263 -10.39 17.90 1.58
C GLU A 263 -11.65 17.15 2.07
N PRO A 264 -11.61 15.81 2.24
CA PRO A 264 -12.80 14.98 2.46
C PRO A 264 -13.55 15.25 3.77
N SER A 265 -12.92 15.95 4.72
CA SER A 265 -13.56 16.36 5.99
C SER A 265 -14.13 17.77 5.97
N LYS A 266 -13.93 18.53 4.89
CA LYS A 266 -14.37 19.94 4.78
C LYS A 266 -15.88 20.07 4.76
N THR A 267 -16.57 19.21 4.04
CA THR A 267 -18.04 19.17 3.98
C THR A 267 -18.49 17.72 3.95
N ILE A 268 -19.06 17.28 5.07
CA ILE A 268 -19.57 15.91 5.18
C ILE A 268 -21.10 15.96 5.16
N GLU A 269 -21.70 15.29 4.19
CA GLU A 269 -23.15 15.12 4.12
C GLU A 269 -23.67 14.44 5.39
N PRO A 270 -24.79 14.88 5.99
CA PRO A 270 -25.25 14.38 7.29
C PRO A 270 -25.37 12.84 7.38
N ARG A 271 -25.80 12.18 6.30
CA ARG A 271 -25.93 10.72 6.23
C ARG A 271 -24.57 9.99 6.34
N TYR A 272 -23.50 10.61 5.87
CA TYR A 272 -22.16 10.06 5.87
C TYR A 272 -21.27 10.71 6.94
N ARG A 273 -21.86 11.44 7.90
CA ARG A 273 -21.09 11.97 9.03
C ARG A 273 -20.75 10.82 9.98
N PRO A 274 -19.46 10.46 10.11
CA PRO A 274 -19.08 9.35 10.95
C PRO A 274 -19.16 9.75 12.42
N TYR A 275 -19.43 8.74 13.22
CA TYR A 275 -19.38 8.80 14.66
C TYR A 275 -18.46 7.70 15.16
N GLU A 276 -17.64 8.03 16.14
CA GLU A 276 -16.93 7.06 16.96
C GLU A 276 -17.84 6.65 18.12
N PHE A 277 -18.04 5.35 18.28
CA PHE A 277 -18.89 4.76 19.31
C PHE A 277 -18.09 3.82 20.18
N THR A 278 -18.41 3.79 21.47
CA THR A 278 -18.06 2.69 22.36
C THR A 278 -19.35 2.04 22.84
N VAL A 279 -19.51 0.74 22.61
CA VAL A 279 -20.70 -0.03 23.03
C VAL A 279 -20.26 -1.17 23.94
N GLY A 280 -20.88 -1.29 25.12
CA GLY A 280 -20.50 -2.30 26.10
C GLY A 280 -19.02 -2.20 26.48
N ASN A 281 -18.33 -3.34 26.52
CA ASN A 281 -16.88 -3.39 26.78
C ASN A 281 -16.06 -3.60 25.50
N ASP A 282 -16.65 -3.33 24.33
CA ASP A 282 -15.96 -3.46 23.05
C ASP A 282 -15.01 -2.26 22.83
N ASP A 283 -14.00 -2.49 21.98
CA ASP A 283 -13.12 -1.41 21.51
C ASP A 283 -13.93 -0.34 20.76
N PRO A 284 -13.50 0.94 20.80
CA PRO A 284 -14.12 1.99 19.99
C PRO A 284 -14.15 1.62 18.51
N PHE A 285 -15.28 1.89 17.86
CA PHE A 285 -15.44 1.68 16.42
C PHE A 285 -16.09 2.89 15.76
N THR A 286 -15.75 3.11 14.49
CA THR A 286 -16.35 4.17 13.67
C THR A 286 -17.50 3.62 12.83
N GLY A 287 -18.59 4.37 12.72
CA GLY A 287 -19.72 4.03 11.85
C GLY A 287 -20.65 5.19 11.53
N PHE A 288 -21.58 4.95 10.61
CA PHE A 288 -22.62 5.90 10.24
C PHE A 288 -23.91 5.62 10.99
N LEU A 289 -24.54 6.66 11.52
CA LEU A 289 -25.86 6.56 12.10
C LEU A 289 -26.92 6.48 10.98
N ILE A 290 -27.54 5.31 10.82
CA ILE A 290 -28.68 5.14 9.90
C ILE A 290 -29.97 5.61 10.58
N LYS A 291 -30.16 5.21 11.83
CA LYS A 291 -31.41 5.49 12.56
C LYS A 291 -31.17 5.60 14.07
N ASP A 292 -31.83 6.56 14.68
CA ASP A 292 -31.84 6.81 16.11
C ASP A 292 -33.32 6.88 16.55
N GLU A 293 -33.87 5.79 17.06
CA GLU A 293 -35.30 5.71 17.40
C GLU A 293 -35.56 4.87 18.65
N GLY A 294 -36.50 5.33 19.50
CA GLY A 294 -36.82 4.67 20.76
C GLY A 294 -35.57 4.36 21.58
N GLU A 295 -35.41 3.09 21.99
CA GLU A 295 -34.29 2.57 22.77
C GLU A 295 -33.16 1.97 21.91
N THR A 296 -33.17 2.14 20.58
CA THR A 296 -32.24 1.47 19.66
C THR A 296 -31.55 2.45 18.70
N LEU A 297 -30.24 2.24 18.48
CA LEU A 297 -29.47 2.85 17.40
C LEU A 297 -29.25 1.81 16.30
N THR A 298 -29.38 2.21 15.03
CA THR A 298 -28.97 1.42 13.87
C THR A 298 -27.76 2.07 13.23
N LEU A 299 -26.63 1.36 13.20
CA LEU A 299 -25.34 1.84 12.73
C LEU A 299 -24.85 1.00 11.55
N GLN A 300 -24.22 1.64 10.56
CA GLN A 300 -23.45 0.95 9.52
C GLN A 300 -21.96 1.11 9.78
N THR A 301 -21.28 0.00 10.07
CA THR A 301 -19.86 -0.01 10.49
C THR A 301 -18.93 -0.51 9.38
N GLY A 302 -19.39 -0.56 8.13
CA GLY A 302 -18.64 -1.09 7.01
C GLY A 302 -19.48 -1.24 5.73
N PRO A 303 -18.86 -1.71 4.63
CA PRO A 303 -19.55 -1.93 3.38
C PRO A 303 -20.54 -3.11 3.47
N GLY A 304 -21.73 -2.91 2.88
CA GLY A 304 -22.77 -3.93 2.75
C GLY A 304 -23.74 -4.03 3.93
N GLU A 305 -24.88 -4.69 3.69
CA GLU A 305 -25.98 -4.80 4.66
C GLU A 305 -25.61 -5.60 5.91
N ALA A 306 -24.71 -6.58 5.80
CA ALA A 306 -24.25 -7.38 6.93
C ALA A 306 -23.50 -6.57 8.00
N MET A 307 -23.04 -5.36 7.64
CA MET A 307 -22.37 -4.43 8.54
C MET A 307 -23.33 -3.40 9.14
N ILE A 308 -24.64 -3.54 8.91
CA ILE A 308 -25.69 -2.76 9.56
C ILE A 308 -26.10 -3.49 10.84
N LYS A 309 -25.82 -2.88 11.98
CA LYS A 309 -26.07 -3.44 13.31
C LYS A 309 -27.01 -2.58 14.13
N LYS A 310 -27.79 -3.21 15.00
CA LYS A 310 -28.66 -2.55 15.97
C LYS A 310 -28.05 -2.67 17.36
N PHE A 311 -28.01 -1.56 18.09
CA PHE A 311 -27.47 -1.47 19.44
C PHE A 311 -28.50 -0.85 20.38
N PRO A 312 -28.76 -1.46 21.55
CA PRO A 312 -29.54 -0.81 22.60
C PRO A 312 -28.82 0.46 23.09
N LYS A 313 -29.53 1.58 23.21
CA LYS A 313 -28.95 2.86 23.65
C LYS A 313 -28.29 2.78 25.02
N LYS A 314 -28.87 1.99 25.92
CA LYS A 314 -28.32 1.71 27.26
C LYS A 314 -26.92 1.10 27.26
N ASP A 315 -26.53 0.45 26.16
CA ASP A 315 -25.23 -0.20 26.01
C ASP A 315 -24.20 0.77 25.38
N VAL A 316 -24.63 1.91 24.83
CA VAL A 316 -23.75 2.92 24.22
C VAL A 316 -23.11 3.77 25.31
N LYS A 317 -21.80 3.60 25.52
CA LYS A 317 -21.02 4.35 26.51
C LYS A 317 -20.62 5.74 26.03
N SER A 318 -20.30 5.87 24.74
CA SER A 318 -19.88 7.15 24.15
C SER A 318 -20.31 7.24 22.68
N ARG A 319 -20.49 8.48 22.23
CA ARG A 319 -20.76 8.86 20.84
C ARG A 319 -20.13 10.22 20.58
N ALA A 320 -19.11 10.28 19.73
CA ALA A 320 -18.47 11.52 19.31
C ALA A 320 -18.46 11.62 17.79
N GLN A 321 -18.59 12.83 17.25
CA GLN A 321 -18.38 13.03 15.82
C GLN A 321 -16.89 12.89 15.51
N SER A 322 -16.57 12.28 14.37
CA SER A 322 -15.20 12.12 13.89
C SER A 322 -15.00 12.76 12.51
N ASN A 323 -13.75 12.85 12.09
CA ASN A 323 -13.38 13.25 10.72
C ASN A 323 -13.91 12.23 9.70
N SER A 324 -13.99 12.64 8.43
CA SER A 324 -14.41 11.75 7.35
C SER A 324 -13.63 10.43 7.36
N ILE A 325 -14.34 9.32 7.11
CA ILE A 325 -13.68 8.02 6.90
C ILE A 325 -12.93 7.96 5.57
N MET A 326 -13.22 8.87 4.63
CA MET A 326 -12.46 9.01 3.41
C MET A 326 -11.10 9.63 3.76
N PRO A 327 -9.99 8.90 3.56
CA PRO A 327 -8.67 9.39 3.98
C PRO A 327 -8.25 10.63 3.19
N PRO A 328 -7.53 11.58 3.81
CA PRO A 328 -6.87 12.65 3.05
C PRO A 328 -5.66 12.11 2.27
N GLY A 329 -5.22 12.87 1.25
CA GLY A 329 -3.99 12.56 0.51
C GLY A 329 -4.07 11.34 -0.41
N LEU A 330 -5.29 10.91 -0.79
CA LEU A 330 -5.49 9.80 -1.73
C LEU A 330 -4.82 10.03 -3.10
N LEU A 331 -4.65 11.29 -3.49
CA LEU A 331 -4.03 11.67 -4.76
C LEU A 331 -2.50 11.80 -4.67
N ASN A 332 -1.90 11.68 -3.49
CA ASN A 332 -0.50 12.09 -3.28
C ASN A 332 0.51 11.29 -4.09
N LEU A 333 0.19 10.05 -4.44
CA LEU A 333 1.04 9.18 -5.27
C LEU A 333 0.78 9.33 -6.79
N LEU A 334 -0.17 10.18 -7.17
CA LEU A 334 -0.58 10.33 -8.56
C LEU A 334 0.10 11.54 -9.18
N THR A 335 0.50 11.38 -10.44
CA THR A 335 0.84 12.49 -11.32
C THR A 335 -0.40 13.29 -11.71
N LYS A 336 -0.21 14.52 -12.18
CA LYS A 336 -1.30 15.36 -12.70
C LYS A 336 -2.15 14.64 -13.76
N GLU A 337 -1.52 13.95 -14.71
CA GLU A 337 -2.24 13.23 -15.78
C GLU A 337 -3.06 12.06 -15.22
N GLN A 338 -2.53 11.33 -14.24
CA GLN A 338 -3.28 10.25 -13.57
C GLN A 338 -4.49 10.81 -12.80
N ILE A 339 -4.35 11.96 -12.14
CA ILE A 339 -5.47 12.63 -11.46
C ILE A 339 -6.55 13.02 -12.48
N LEU A 340 -6.16 13.54 -13.65
CA LEU A 340 -7.10 13.86 -14.72
C LEU A 340 -7.81 12.62 -15.27
N ASP A 341 -7.10 11.50 -15.47
CA ASP A 341 -7.71 10.24 -15.90
C ASP A 341 -8.71 9.69 -14.86
N LEU A 342 -8.40 9.80 -13.56
CA LEU A 342 -9.32 9.44 -12.48
C LEU A 342 -10.56 10.34 -12.47
N LEU A 343 -10.39 11.66 -12.55
CA LEU A 343 -11.50 12.61 -12.61
C LEU A 343 -12.37 12.39 -13.85
N ALA A 344 -11.78 12.07 -15.00
CA ALA A 344 -12.51 11.76 -16.23
C ALA A 344 -13.35 10.47 -16.09
N PHE A 345 -12.83 9.44 -15.41
CA PHE A 345 -13.59 8.24 -15.07
C PHE A 345 -14.81 8.54 -14.20
N LEU A 346 -14.65 9.40 -13.19
CA LEU A 346 -15.75 9.86 -12.35
C LEU A 346 -16.74 10.75 -13.12
N GLN A 347 -16.25 11.62 -14.02
CA GLN A 347 -17.09 12.46 -14.88
C GLN A 347 -17.98 11.64 -15.80
N ALA A 348 -17.43 10.56 -16.34
CA ALA A 348 -18.15 9.65 -17.20
C ALA A 348 -19.13 8.74 -16.44
N GLY A 349 -19.13 8.75 -15.10
CA GLY A 349 -19.91 7.78 -14.30
C GLY A 349 -19.54 6.33 -14.62
N GLY A 350 -18.30 6.08 -15.05
CA GLY A 350 -17.85 4.76 -15.52
C GLY A 350 -18.28 4.39 -16.95
N ASP A 351 -18.87 5.30 -17.73
CA ASP A 351 -19.20 5.05 -19.14
C ASP A 351 -17.96 5.21 -20.05
N ALA A 352 -17.44 4.09 -20.55
CA ALA A 352 -16.30 4.08 -21.48
C ALA A 352 -16.56 4.82 -22.80
N LYS A 353 -17.81 5.13 -23.15
CA LYS A 353 -18.18 5.85 -24.38
C LYS A 353 -18.24 7.37 -24.19
N HIS A 354 -17.99 7.88 -22.99
CA HIS A 354 -18.04 9.30 -22.69
C HIS A 354 -17.05 10.12 -23.55
N ALA A 355 -17.41 11.37 -23.85
CA ALA A 355 -16.64 12.26 -24.73
C ALA A 355 -15.21 12.52 -24.23
N ALA A 356 -14.99 12.47 -22.91
CA ALA A 356 -13.66 12.64 -22.29
C ALA A 356 -12.62 11.62 -22.79
N PHE A 357 -13.06 10.44 -23.26
CA PHE A 357 -12.17 9.37 -23.76
C PHE A 357 -12.02 9.36 -25.28
N GLN A 358 -12.66 10.32 -25.96
CA GLN A 358 -12.52 10.49 -27.41
C GLN A 358 -11.28 11.38 -27.71
N PRO A 359 -10.65 11.22 -28.89
CA PRO A 359 -9.43 11.95 -29.26
C PRO A 359 -9.57 13.49 -29.37
#